data_AF-A0A2N0T3C0-F1
#
_entry.id   AF-A0A2N0T3C0-F1
#
_cell.length_a   1.000
_cell.length_b   1.000
_cell.length_c   1.000
_cell.angle_alpha   90.00
_cell.angle_beta   90.00
_cell.angle_gamma   90.00
#
_symmetry.space_group_name_H-M   'P 1'
#
loop_
_entity.id
_entity.type
_entity.pdbx_description
1 polymer ?
#
loop_
_entity_poly.entity_id
_entity_poly.type
_entity_poly.pdbx_seq_one_letter_code
_entity_poly.pdbx_strand_id
1 'polypeptide(L)'
;MRFEKENHKYFTLLEHLEDGPEGVGARITRITPRLRLDVTLQIPFTYQLPAETTRLETLQVRNHTVIHQSFDDQEKAEQWTINFINRLKPCRHLKGREQ
;
A
#
# COMPACT_ATOMS: atom_id res chain seq x y z
N MET A 1 8.05 -4.30 -9.18
CA MET A 1 7.49 -4.38 -7.82
C MET A 1 8.21 -5.43 -7.02
N ARG A 2 8.97 -5.00 -6.03
CA ARG A 2 9.64 -5.84 -5.03
C ARG A 2 9.70 -5.11 -3.70
N PHE A 3 9.79 -5.84 -2.60
CA PHE A 3 9.99 -5.24 -1.29
C PHE A 3 11.47 -5.19 -0.95
N GLU A 4 11.95 -4.00 -0.59
CA GLU A 4 13.30 -3.80 -0.10
C GLU A 4 13.27 -3.58 1.41
N LYS A 5 14.15 -4.31 2.09
CA LYS A 5 14.26 -4.26 3.55
C LYS A 5 15.13 -3.10 3.99
N GLU A 6 14.62 -2.33 4.94
CA GLU A 6 15.32 -1.24 5.57
C GLU A 6 15.69 -1.61 7.02
N ASN A 7 16.95 -1.36 7.39
CA ASN A 7 17.37 -1.52 8.78
C ASN A 7 16.92 -0.31 9.59
N HIS A 8 16.13 -0.54 10.64
CA HIS A 8 15.60 0.54 11.46
C HIS A 8 15.59 0.20 12.95
N LYS A 9 15.91 1.18 13.81
CA LYS A 9 16.08 0.96 15.25
C LYS A 9 14.80 0.63 16.02
N TYR A 10 13.64 0.95 15.47
CA TYR A 10 12.33 0.76 16.13
C TYR A 10 11.50 -0.41 15.59
N PHE A 11 11.90 -1.01 14.46
CA PHE A 11 11.14 -2.08 13.83
C PHE A 11 12.02 -3.31 13.65
N THR A 12 11.46 -4.47 14.02
CA THR A 12 12.05 -5.77 13.65
C THR A 12 11.89 -6.13 12.18
N LEU A 13 10.92 -5.49 11.50
CA LEU A 13 10.82 -5.50 10.05
C LEU A 13 10.33 -4.13 9.57
N LEU A 14 11.03 -3.55 8.61
CA LEU A 14 10.54 -2.43 7.81
C LEU A 14 10.90 -2.72 6.36
N GLU A 15 9.90 -2.79 5.51
CA GLU A 15 10.05 -2.96 4.07
C GLU A 15 9.25 -1.89 3.35
N HIS A 16 9.75 -1.47 2.20
CA HIS A 16 9.05 -0.56 1.31
C HIS A 16 9.00 -1.16 -0.09
N LEU A 17 7.93 -0.88 -0.81
CA LEU A 17 7.76 -1.31 -2.19
C LEU A 17 8.57 -0.42 -3.13
N GLU A 18 9.42 -1.04 -3.94
CA GLU A 18 10.06 -0.42 -5.10
C GLU A 18 9.34 -0.78 -6.40
N ASP A 19 9.53 0.07 -7.42
CA ASP A 19 8.99 -0.12 -8.78
C ASP A 19 7.47 -0.33 -8.83
N GLY A 20 6.74 0.38 -7.97
CA GLY A 20 5.28 0.45 -7.96
C GLY A 20 4.73 1.48 -8.95
N PRO A 21 3.40 1.50 -9.18
CA PRO A 21 2.75 2.56 -9.96
C PRO A 21 3.05 3.95 -9.40
N GLU A 22 3.05 4.96 -10.26
CA GLU A 22 3.39 6.34 -9.88
C GLU A 22 2.57 6.85 -8.68
N GLY A 23 3.26 7.33 -7.66
CA GLY A 23 2.64 7.86 -6.43
C GLY A 23 2.01 6.81 -5.52
N VAL A 24 1.98 5.52 -5.90
CA VAL A 24 1.54 4.44 -5.03
C VAL A 24 2.68 4.03 -4.10
N GLY A 25 2.46 4.21 -2.79
CA GLY A 25 3.37 3.77 -1.75
C GLY A 25 2.86 2.52 -1.04
N ALA A 26 3.77 1.63 -0.66
CA ALA A 26 3.46 0.53 0.24
C ALA A 26 4.59 0.27 1.23
N ARG A 27 4.22 -0.02 2.47
CA ARG A 27 5.17 -0.36 3.55
C ARG A 27 4.66 -1.56 4.32
N ILE A 28 5.57 -2.43 4.73
CA ILE A 28 5.30 -3.53 5.66
C ILE A 28 6.14 -3.27 6.91
N THR A 29 5.50 -3.22 8.07
CA THR A 29 6.19 -2.96 9.33
C THR A 29 5.86 -4.00 10.38
N ARG A 30 6.84 -4.31 11.23
CA ARG A 30 6.63 -5.07 12.46
C ARG A 30 7.49 -4.50 13.57
N ILE A 31 6.86 -3.99 14.61
CA ILE A 31 7.54 -3.37 15.76
C ILE A 31 8.35 -4.43 16.52
N THR A 32 7.75 -5.59 16.83
CA THR A 32 8.39 -6.69 17.55
C THR A 32 7.93 -8.04 16.98
N PRO A 33 8.72 -9.13 17.07
CA PRO A 33 8.38 -10.41 16.42
C PRO A 33 7.11 -11.06 16.98
N ARG A 34 6.63 -10.61 18.15
CA ARG A 34 5.40 -11.08 18.80
C ARG A 34 4.12 -10.40 18.28
N LEU A 35 4.25 -9.33 17.51
CA LEU A 35 3.11 -8.62 16.92
C LEU A 35 2.96 -9.00 15.46
N ARG A 36 1.72 -8.85 14.97
CA ARG A 36 1.39 -8.94 13.56
C ARG A 36 2.12 -7.88 12.75
N LEU A 37 2.34 -8.19 11.48
CA LEU A 37 2.79 -7.24 10.47
C LEU A 37 1.66 -6.26 10.18
N ASP A 38 1.97 -4.99 10.00
CA ASP A 38 1.06 -4.00 9.42
C ASP A 38 1.52 -3.66 8.01
N VAL A 39 0.61 -3.86 7.05
CA VAL A 39 0.75 -3.32 5.70
C VAL A 39 0.04 -1.97 5.67
N THR A 40 0.77 -0.94 5.25
CA THR A 40 0.22 0.37 4.93
C THR A 40 0.33 0.61 3.44
N LEU A 41 -0.80 0.82 2.75
CA LEU A 41 -0.84 1.30 1.36
C LEU A 41 -1.22 2.77 1.33
N GLN A 42 -0.59 3.52 0.42
CA GLN A 42 -0.94 4.91 0.12
C GLN A 42 -1.25 4.99 -1.37
N ILE A 43 -2.52 5.15 -1.72
CA ILE A 43 -3.00 5.14 -3.10
C ILE A 43 -3.51 6.54 -3.48
N PRO A 44 -2.93 7.23 -4.47
CA PRO A 44 -3.44 8.50 -4.93
C PRO A 44 -4.88 8.39 -5.48
N PHE A 45 -5.67 9.45 -5.37
CA PHE A 45 -7.04 9.50 -5.95
C PHE A 45 -7.05 9.45 -7.49
N THR A 46 -5.88 9.50 -8.13
CA THR A 46 -5.71 9.24 -9.57
C THR A 46 -5.91 7.76 -9.92
N TYR A 47 -6.07 6.87 -8.94
CA TYR A 47 -6.40 5.46 -9.14
C TYR A 47 -7.80 5.12 -8.61
N GLN A 48 -8.46 4.22 -9.32
CA GLN A 48 -9.66 3.52 -8.88
C GLN A 48 -9.24 2.35 -7.99
N LEU A 49 -9.85 2.26 -6.82
CA LEU A 49 -9.63 1.18 -5.87
C LEU A 49 -10.42 -0.08 -6.29
N PRO A 50 -9.87 -1.29 -6.07
CA PRO A 50 -10.60 -2.54 -6.24
C PRO A 50 -11.90 -2.57 -5.41
N ALA A 51 -12.94 -3.27 -5.89
CA ALA A 51 -14.27 -3.25 -5.25
C ALA A 51 -14.26 -3.78 -3.80
N GLU A 52 -13.39 -4.74 -3.50
CA GLU A 52 -13.24 -5.32 -2.16
C GLU A 52 -12.62 -4.35 -1.14
N THR A 53 -12.08 -3.22 -1.58
CA THR A 53 -11.55 -2.17 -0.70
C THR A 53 -12.62 -1.64 0.28
N THR A 54 -13.89 -1.75 -0.10
CA THR A 54 -15.05 -1.40 0.76
C THR A 54 -15.12 -2.19 2.07
N ARG A 55 -14.42 -3.33 2.17
CA ARG A 55 -14.35 -4.18 3.36
C ARG A 55 -13.09 -3.94 4.20
N LEU A 56 -12.22 -3.03 3.77
CA LEU A 56 -10.95 -2.75 4.42
C LEU A 56 -11.05 -1.48 5.27
N GLU A 57 -10.19 -1.39 6.27
CA GLU A 57 -9.99 -0.15 7.00
C GLU A 57 -9.29 0.85 6.08
N THR A 58 -9.98 1.95 5.76
CA THR A 58 -9.48 2.98 4.86
C THR A 58 -9.62 4.36 5.48
N LEU A 59 -8.63 5.22 5.20
CA LEU A 59 -8.62 6.61 5.62
C LEU A 59 -8.29 7.49 4.41
N GLN A 60 -9.13 8.48 4.13
CA GLN A 60 -8.84 9.48 3.09
C GLN A 60 -7.99 10.61 3.69
N VAL A 61 -6.80 10.84 3.12
CA VAL A 61 -5.86 11.86 3.60
C VAL A 61 -5.39 12.71 2.41
N ARG A 62 -5.75 14.00 2.42
CA ARG A 62 -5.41 14.98 1.36
C ARG A 62 -5.82 14.48 -0.03
N ASN A 63 -4.90 13.87 -0.77
CA ASN A 63 -5.03 13.39 -2.14
C ASN A 63 -4.79 11.87 -2.27
N HIS A 64 -4.78 11.14 -1.15
CA HIS A 64 -4.56 9.70 -1.11
C HIS A 64 -5.62 8.99 -0.27
N THR A 65 -5.87 7.74 -0.59
CA THR A 65 -6.49 6.75 0.31
C THR A 65 -5.37 5.96 0.97
N VAL A 66 -5.39 5.91 2.30
CA VAL A 66 -4.54 5.05 3.10
C VAL A 66 -5.32 3.79 3.47
N ILE A 67 -4.70 2.62 3.34
CA ILE A 67 -5.29 1.33 3.69
C ILE A 67 -4.34 0.63 4.67
N HIS A 68 -4.91 0.14 5.77
CA HIS A 68 -4.18 -0.70 6.73
C HIS A 68 -4.71 -2.13 6.68
N GLN A 69 -3.79 -3.09 6.75
CA GLN A 69 -4.14 -4.50 6.83
C GLN A 69 -3.08 -5.29 7.59
N SER A 70 -3.51 -6.08 8.58
CA SER A 70 -2.60 -6.88 9.39
C SER A 70 -2.44 -8.31 8.89
N PHE A 71 -1.23 -8.86 9.03
CA PHE A 71 -0.89 -10.22 8.63
C PHE A 71 -0.02 -10.92 9.69
N ASP A 72 -0.17 -12.24 9.80
CA ASP A 72 0.70 -13.07 10.64
C ASP A 72 2.00 -13.49 9.92
N ASP A 73 2.00 -13.42 8.58
CA ASP A 73 3.06 -13.96 7.72
C ASP A 73 3.53 -12.91 6.71
N GLN A 74 4.85 -12.83 6.50
CA GLN A 74 5.48 -11.81 5.65
C GLN A 74 5.19 -12.07 4.17
N GLU A 75 5.35 -13.30 3.70
CA GLU A 75 5.12 -13.64 2.29
C GLU A 75 3.67 -13.34 1.89
N LYS A 76 2.70 -13.68 2.75
CA LYS A 76 1.29 -13.33 2.54
C LYS A 76 1.06 -11.82 2.49
N ALA A 77 1.72 -11.05 3.34
CA ALA A 77 1.60 -9.58 3.35
C ALA A 77 2.12 -8.98 2.03
N GLU A 78 3.29 -9.42 1.57
CA GLU A 78 3.88 -8.97 0.31
C GLU A 78 3.01 -9.35 -0.89
N GLN A 79 2.59 -10.62 -0.97
CA GLN A 79 1.74 -11.12 -2.06
C GLN A 79 0.39 -10.40 -2.11
N TRP A 80 -0.26 -10.22 -0.95
CA TRP A 80 -1.50 -9.45 -0.89
C TRP A 80 -1.31 -8.03 -1.41
N THR A 81 -0.23 -7.36 -0.98
CA THR A 81 0.07 -5.99 -1.40
C THR A 81 0.27 -5.89 -2.91
N ILE A 82 1.11 -6.74 -3.48
CA ILE A 82 1.40 -6.77 -4.91
C ILE A 82 0.11 -7.05 -5.71
N ASN A 83 -0.68 -8.03 -5.28
CA ASN A 83 -1.94 -8.39 -5.93
C ASN A 83 -2.99 -7.27 -5.83
N PHE A 84 -3.02 -6.52 -4.72
CA PHE A 84 -3.89 -5.36 -4.59
C PHE A 84 -3.47 -4.25 -5.57
N ILE A 85 -2.19 -3.91 -5.59
CA ILE A 85 -1.64 -2.82 -6.43
C ILE A 85 -1.78 -3.14 -7.93
N ASN A 86 -1.56 -4.39 -8.34
CA ASN A 86 -1.74 -4.84 -9.72
C ASN A 86 -3.17 -4.65 -10.26
N ARG A 87 -4.15 -4.48 -9.37
CA ARG A 87 -5.57 -4.31 -9.75
C ARG A 87 -6.02 -2.85 -9.75
N LEU A 88 -5.14 -1.92 -9.36
CA LEU A 88 -5.39 -0.49 -9.47
C LEU A 88 -5.53 -0.09 -10.94
N LYS A 89 -6.49 0.78 -11.22
CA LYS A 89 -6.71 1.32 -12.57
C LYS A 89 -6.64 2.84 -12.53
N PRO A 90 -5.91 3.50 -13.43
CA PRO A 90 -5.94 4.96 -13.50
C PRO A 90 -7.37 5.48 -13.72
N CYS A 91 -7.75 6.51 -12.97
CA CYS A 91 -8.97 7.28 -13.18
C CYS A 91 -8.89 8.00 -14.53
N ARG A 92 -9.82 7.73 -15.46
CA ARG A 92 -9.81 8.27 -16.83
C ARG A 92 -10.13 9.78 -16.95
N HIS A 93 -9.94 10.61 -15.92
CA HIS A 93 -10.50 11.97 -15.88
C HIS A 93 -9.49 13.12 -15.73
N LEU A 94 -8.21 12.91 -16.06
CA LEU A 94 -7.20 14.00 -16.05
C LEU A 94 -6.74 14.44 -17.46
N LYS A 95 -7.47 14.12 -18.53
CA LYS A 95 -7.30 14.76 -19.84
C LYS A 95 -8.46 15.73 -20.09
N GLY A 96 -8.29 16.97 -19.66
CA GLY A 96 -9.24 18.03 -20.01
C GLY A 96 -9.28 19.15 -18.99
N ARG A 97 -8.20 19.93 -18.88
CA ARG A 97 -8.17 21.32 -18.40
C ARG A 97 -6.78 21.90 -18.66
N GLU A 98 -6.41 21.98 -19.93
CA GLU A 98 -5.59 23.09 -20.40
C GLU A 98 -6.59 24.11 -20.95
N GLN A 99 -6.68 25.27 -20.28
CA GLN A 99 -7.30 26.48 -20.82
C GLN A 99 -6.17 27.35 -21.37
#